data_AF-A0A527ZLH9-F1
#
_entry.id   AF-A0A527ZLH9-F1
#
_cell.length_a   1.000
_cell.length_b   1.000
_cell.length_c   1.000
_cell.angle_alpha   90.00
_cell.angle_beta   90.00
_cell.angle_gamma   90.00
#
_symmetry.space_group_name_H-M   'P 1'
#
loop_
_entity.id
_entity.type
_entity.pdbx_description
1 polymer ?
#
loop_
_entity_poly.entity_id
_entity_poly.type
_entity_poly.pdbx_seq_one_letter_code
_entity_poly.pdbx_strand_id
1 'polypeptide(L)'
;MKVLVVYCHPCTDSFNGAVRDTVLETLAERGHEVHLLDLYATGFDPIMRADEWRGYHDKAANLAPVHDRAQELLWAEAVIFIYPTWWYGLPAMLKGWLE
;
A
#
# COMPACT_ATOMS: atom_id res chain seq x y z
N MET A 1 7.55 15.88 -6.71
CA MET A 1 7.91 14.44 -6.70
C MET A 1 6.64 13.61 -6.73
N LYS A 2 6.73 12.38 -7.21
CA LYS A 2 5.67 11.38 -7.21
C LYS A 2 5.71 10.54 -5.94
N VAL A 3 4.67 10.61 -5.13
CA VAL A 3 4.60 9.95 -3.81
C VAL A 3 3.45 8.97 -3.78
N LEU A 4 3.75 7.71 -3.51
CA LEU A 4 2.74 6.69 -3.20
C LEU A 4 2.52 6.67 -1.68
N VAL A 5 1.31 6.97 -1.25
CA VAL A 5 0.90 6.87 0.17
C VAL A 5 0.09 5.60 0.33
N VAL A 6 0.64 4.61 1.03
CA VAL A 6 -0.04 3.36 1.37
C VAL A 6 -0.66 3.48 2.75
N TYR A 7 -1.98 3.49 2.81
CA TYR A 7 -2.76 3.58 4.04
C TYR A 7 -3.39 2.22 4.39
N CYS A 8 -3.22 1.80 5.64
CA CYS A 8 -3.71 0.51 6.10
C CYS A 8 -4.36 0.63 7.48
N HIS A 9 -5.64 1.01 7.51
CA HIS A 9 -6.46 0.97 8.71
C HIS A 9 -7.95 0.77 8.35
N PRO A 10 -8.71 -0.07 9.07
CA PRO A 10 -10.12 -0.33 8.73
C PRO A 10 -11.07 0.83 9.04
N CYS A 11 -10.75 1.66 10.05
CA CYS A 11 -11.55 2.83 10.43
C CYS A 11 -10.93 4.11 9.88
N THR A 12 -11.69 4.85 9.06
CA THR A 12 -11.24 6.09 8.40
C THR A 12 -11.16 7.28 9.36
N ASP A 13 -11.90 7.26 10.46
CA ASP A 13 -11.93 8.27 11.53
C ASP A 13 -10.92 7.99 12.65
N SER A 14 -9.95 7.10 12.41
CA SER A 14 -8.89 6.78 13.35
C SER A 14 -7.80 7.86 13.41
N PHE A 15 -6.94 7.79 14.44
CA PHE A 15 -5.72 8.61 14.49
C PHE A 15 -4.85 8.44 13.24
N ASN A 16 -4.72 7.21 12.72
CA ASN A 16 -4.00 6.98 11.46
C ASN A 16 -4.72 7.62 10.26
N GLY A 17 -6.06 7.69 10.27
CA GLY A 17 -6.84 8.45 9.29
C GLY A 17 -6.50 9.94 9.32
N ALA A 18 -6.43 10.55 10.52
CA ALA A 18 -6.00 11.94 10.66
C ALA A 18 -4.55 12.16 10.18
N VAL A 19 -3.63 11.21 10.46
CA VAL A 19 -2.25 11.26 9.95
C VAL A 19 -2.22 11.18 8.42
N ARG A 20 -3.03 10.29 7.81
CA ARG A 20 -3.18 10.21 6.35
C ARG A 20 -3.61 11.56 5.78
N ASP A 21 -4.66 12.16 6.32
CA ASP A 21 -5.19 13.42 5.80
C ASP A 21 -4.14 14.55 5.89
N THR A 22 -3.46 14.65 7.04
CA THR A 22 -2.37 15.61 7.24
C THR A 22 -1.22 15.41 6.23
N VAL A 23 -0.83 14.16 5.95
CA VAL A 23 0.22 13.84 4.98
C VAL A 23 -0.20 14.23 3.57
N LEU A 24 -1.44 13.90 3.16
CA LEU A 24 -1.96 14.22 1.83
C LEU A 24 -2.04 15.73 1.60
N GLU A 25 -2.57 16.47 2.57
CA GLU A 25 -2.65 17.93 2.54
C GLU A 25 -1.25 18.56 2.42
N THR A 26 -0.32 18.16 3.28
CA THR A 26 1.05 18.71 3.27
C THR A 26 1.79 18.44 1.95
N LEU A 27 1.63 17.24 1.38
CA LEU A 27 2.24 16.89 0.10
C LEU A 27 1.65 17.69 -1.06
N ALA A 28 0.32 17.87 -1.06
CA ALA A 28 -0.37 18.69 -2.06
C ALA A 28 0.05 20.16 -1.99
N GLU A 29 0.12 20.75 -0.79
CA GLU A 29 0.56 22.14 -0.58
C GLU A 29 1.98 22.40 -1.08
N ARG A 30 2.85 21.38 -1.02
CA ARG A 30 4.24 21.45 -1.50
C ARG A 30 4.41 21.09 -2.98
N GLY A 31 3.32 20.86 -3.71
CA GLY A 31 3.34 20.58 -5.14
C GLY A 31 3.83 19.19 -5.52
N HIS A 32 3.68 18.19 -4.62
CA HIS A 32 3.95 16.80 -4.96
C HIS A 32 2.73 16.17 -5.68
N GLU A 33 3.00 15.24 -6.59
CA GLU A 33 1.99 14.39 -7.22
C GLU A 33 1.78 13.18 -6.30
N VAL A 34 0.55 12.93 -5.85
CA VAL A 34 0.27 11.95 -4.80
C VAL A 34 -0.75 10.92 -5.28
N HIS A 35 -0.41 9.65 -5.13
CA HIS A 35 -1.35 8.54 -5.26
C HIS A 35 -1.60 7.93 -3.88
N LEU A 36 -2.86 7.90 -3.46
CA LEU A 36 -3.28 7.22 -2.23
C LEU A 36 -3.73 5.79 -2.58
N LEU A 37 -3.11 4.81 -1.93
CA LEU A 37 -3.55 3.41 -1.90
C LEU A 37 -4.08 3.08 -0.50
N ASP A 38 -5.41 3.09 -0.34
CA ASP A 38 -6.09 2.66 0.88
C ASP A 38 -6.47 1.18 0.75
N LEU A 39 -5.69 0.30 1.40
CA LEU A 39 -5.83 -1.16 1.23
C LEU A 39 -7.19 -1.70 1.67
N TYR A 40 -7.80 -1.09 2.70
CA TYR A 40 -9.13 -1.51 3.16
C TYR A 40 -10.22 -0.97 2.24
N ALA A 41 -10.13 0.29 1.82
CA ALA A 41 -11.13 0.87 0.91
C ALA A 41 -11.11 0.23 -0.49
N THR A 42 -9.94 -0.23 -0.96
CA THR A 42 -9.82 -0.94 -2.24
C THR A 42 -10.27 -2.40 -2.18
N GLY A 43 -10.55 -2.93 -0.98
CA GLY A 43 -10.90 -4.35 -0.80
C GLY A 43 -9.76 -5.30 -1.17
N PHE A 44 -8.51 -4.92 -0.87
CA PHE A 44 -7.34 -5.75 -1.16
C PHE A 44 -7.43 -7.11 -0.44
N ASP A 45 -7.08 -8.20 -1.13
CA ASP A 45 -6.99 -9.54 -0.54
C ASP A 45 -5.53 -9.81 -0.13
N PRO A 46 -5.23 -9.88 1.18
CA PRO A 46 -3.86 -10.05 1.66
C PRO A 46 -3.41 -11.51 1.72
N ILE A 47 -4.20 -12.45 1.22
CA ILE A 47 -3.90 -13.88 1.37
C ILE A 47 -3.22 -14.43 0.11
N MET A 48 -1.92 -14.71 0.21
CA MET A 48 -1.21 -15.45 -0.82
C MET A 48 -1.78 -16.87 -1.00
N ARG A 49 -2.08 -17.22 -2.25
CA ARG A 49 -2.61 -18.53 -2.66
C ARG A 49 -1.49 -19.47 -3.11
N ALA A 50 -1.80 -20.76 -3.15
CA ALA A 50 -0.82 -21.80 -3.45
C ALA A 50 -0.31 -21.76 -4.90
N ASP A 51 -1.13 -21.32 -5.84
CA ASP A 51 -0.77 -21.09 -7.24
C ASP A 51 0.16 -19.88 -7.40
N GLU A 52 -0.08 -18.78 -6.67
CA GLU A 52 0.84 -17.64 -6.61
C GLU A 52 2.21 -18.08 -6.08
N TRP A 53 2.24 -18.84 -4.97
CA TRP A 53 3.50 -19.37 -4.43
C TRP A 53 4.24 -20.30 -5.39
N ARG A 54 3.53 -21.19 -6.09
CA ARG A 54 4.15 -22.08 -7.09
C ARG A 54 4.79 -21.29 -8.25
N GLY A 55 4.20 -20.15 -8.60
CA GLY A 55 4.71 -19.25 -9.63
C GLY A 55 5.77 -18.24 -9.14
N TYR A 56 6.06 -18.19 -7.85
CA TYR A 56 6.82 -17.09 -7.22
C TYR A 56 8.21 -16.83 -7.84
N HIS A 57 8.90 -17.88 -8.27
CA HIS A 57 10.23 -17.76 -8.89
C HIS A 57 10.21 -17.48 -10.39
N ASP A 58 9.05 -17.61 -11.05
CA ASP A 58 8.85 -17.16 -12.41
C ASP A 58 8.44 -15.69 -12.39
N LYS A 59 9.32 -14.81 -12.89
CA LYS A 59 9.09 -13.36 -12.85
C LYS A 59 7.80 -12.94 -13.57
N ALA A 60 7.47 -13.57 -14.71
CA ALA A 60 6.31 -13.17 -15.48
C ALA A 60 5.02 -13.63 -14.78
N ALA A 61 5.00 -14.86 -14.27
CA ALA A 61 3.87 -15.39 -13.54
C ALA A 61 3.64 -14.67 -12.20
N ASN A 62 4.71 -14.32 -11.48
CA ASN A 62 4.63 -13.59 -10.21
C ASN A 62 4.22 -12.13 -10.40
N LEU A 63 4.68 -11.47 -11.47
CA LEU A 63 4.32 -10.06 -11.73
C LEU A 63 2.89 -9.89 -12.23
N ALA A 64 2.35 -10.86 -12.97
CA ALA A 64 1.02 -10.77 -13.58
C ALA A 64 -0.13 -10.42 -12.60
N PRO A 65 -0.30 -11.10 -11.44
CA PRO A 65 -1.39 -10.80 -10.50
C PRO A 65 -1.25 -9.43 -9.82
N VAL A 66 -0.02 -8.90 -9.70
CA VAL A 66 0.27 -7.65 -8.98
C VAL A 66 0.71 -6.51 -9.91
N HIS A 67 0.47 -6.64 -11.22
CA HIS A 67 0.99 -5.72 -12.24
C HIS A 67 0.69 -4.26 -11.92
N ASP A 68 -0.55 -3.93 -11.56
CA ASP A 68 -0.96 -2.54 -11.30
C ASP A 68 -0.27 -1.97 -10.05
N ARG A 69 -0.10 -2.79 -9.00
CA ARG A 69 0.64 -2.39 -7.80
C ARG A 69 2.12 -2.18 -8.11
N ALA A 70 2.70 -3.02 -8.97
CA ALA A 70 4.07 -2.85 -9.44
C ALA A 70 4.25 -1.57 -10.27
N GLN A 71 3.26 -1.19 -11.11
CA GLN A 71 3.30 0.07 -11.85
C GLN A 71 3.21 1.29 -10.91
N GLU A 72 2.39 1.23 -9.87
CA GLU A 72 2.34 2.30 -8.85
C GLU A 72 3.68 2.47 -8.15
N LEU A 73 4.35 1.37 -7.81
CA LEU A 73 5.69 1.38 -7.22
C LEU A 73 6.75 1.92 -8.19
N LEU A 74 6.70 1.57 -9.47
CA LEU A 74 7.61 2.08 -10.50
C LEU A 74 7.38 3.56 -10.82
N TRP A 75 6.15 4.04 -10.67
CA TRP A 75 5.81 5.46 -10.83
C TRP A 75 6.33 6.30 -9.66
N ALA A 76 6.36 5.74 -8.44
CA ALA A 76 6.70 6.46 -7.22
C ALA A 76 8.20 6.75 -7.08
N GLU A 77 8.53 7.98 -6.68
CA GLU A 77 9.88 8.38 -6.25
C GLU A 77 10.06 8.25 -4.73
N ALA A 78 8.94 8.21 -3.99
CA ALA A 78 8.90 7.95 -2.55
C ALA A 78 7.64 7.16 -2.18
N VAL A 79 7.75 6.31 -1.16
CA VAL A 79 6.62 5.54 -0.61
C VAL A 79 6.48 5.87 0.88
N ILE A 80 5.27 6.22 1.31
CA ILE A 80 4.93 6.49 2.71
C ILE A 80 3.92 5.43 3.16
N PHE A 81 4.25 4.70 4.23
CA PHE A 81 3.34 3.75 4.86
C PHE A 81 2.70 4.37 6.11
N ILE A 82 1.37 4.36 6.16
CA ILE A 82 0.58 4.86 7.30
C ILE A 82 -0.26 3.70 7.84
N TYR A 83 0.14 3.20 9.00
CA TYR A 83 -0.51 2.06 9.64
C TYR A 83 -0.24 2.06 11.16
N PRO A 84 -1.12 1.44 11.96
CA PRO A 84 -0.87 1.22 13.38
C PRO A 84 0.10 0.05 13.60
N THR A 85 0.96 0.14 14.60
CA THR A 85 1.76 -1.01 15.03
C THR A 85 0.87 -2.03 15.74
N TRP A 86 0.68 -3.21 15.13
CA TRP A 86 -0.08 -4.31 15.71
C TRP A 86 0.86 -5.49 15.93
N TRP A 87 0.85 -6.05 17.14
CA TRP A 87 1.71 -7.19 17.51
C TRP A 87 3.20 -6.96 17.17
N TYR A 88 3.71 -5.77 17.51
CA TYR A 88 5.10 -5.35 17.22
C TYR A 88 5.45 -5.27 15.73
N GLY A 89 4.47 -5.21 14.82
CA GLY A 89 4.70 -5.12 13.38
C GLY A 89 3.55 -4.50 12.59
N LEU A 90 3.50 -4.87 11.32
CA LEU A 90 2.50 -4.41 10.35
C LEU A 90 1.14 -5.08 10.61
N PRO A 91 0.01 -4.42 10.28
CA PRO A 91 -1.27 -5.11 10.13
C PRO A 91 -1.16 -6.25 9.11
N ALA A 92 -1.91 -7.34 9.31
CA ALA A 92 -1.91 -8.48 8.38
C ALA A 92 -2.22 -8.07 6.94
N MET A 93 -3.12 -7.09 6.76
CA MET A 93 -3.45 -6.49 5.46
C MET A 93 -2.21 -5.94 4.73
N LEU A 94 -1.41 -5.13 5.42
CA LEU A 94 -0.17 -4.58 4.86
C LEU A 94 0.91 -5.65 4.70
N LYS A 95 0.97 -6.63 5.61
CA LYS A 95 1.92 -7.73 5.47
C LYS A 95 1.66 -8.54 4.20
N GLY A 96 0.40 -8.84 3.88
CA GLY A 96 0.01 -9.53 2.64
C GLY A 96 0.24 -8.69 1.38
N TRP A 97 0.19 -7.36 1.48
CA TRP A 97 0.53 -6.49 0.35
C TRP A 97 2.04 -6.49 0.01
N LEU A 98 2.89 -6.81 0.98
CA LEU A 98 4.35 -6.92 0.80
C LEU A 98 4.80 -8.33 0.39
N GLU A 99 3.89 -9.31 0.46
CA GLU A 99 4.12 -10.71 0.08
C GLU A 99 4.00 -10.90 -1.43
#